data_AF-A0A151EWW5-F1
#
_entry.id   AF-A0A151EWW5-F1
#
_cell.length_a   1.000
_cell.length_b   1.000
_cell.length_c   1.000
_cell.angle_alpha   90.00
_cell.angle_beta   90.00
_cell.angle_gamma   90.00
#
_symmetry.space_group_name_H-M   'P 1'
#
loop_
_entity.id
_entity.type
_entity.pdbx_description
1 polymer ?
#
loop_
_entity_poly.entity_id
_entity_poly.type
_entity_poly.pdbx_seq_one_letter_code
_entity_poly.pdbx_strand_id
1 'polypeptide(L)'
;MYLCERTLVTGNLLKTYITGGILFRVMRTPKSATAVLIKVFGVWAFIVYSVVYILTLNDPVSHAVMGMAGGLAVLWIVIGGATMFKVRDRVKSFVRGISWGWKKKFVLFATVLALTEEAIATTMTNLAPLFGVEIGEAYITASTNYLDVVLFHSAIVFIPMFVAWAFLLSRYDFSPTEVFILFGLTGVLAEAGSFGLQNLGSAGFWVFVYGLMVYLPAYSIPERDVKKPRLRHYFLAIFLPFIFVIPVAFVVHLVHPTQIHFES
;
A
#
# COMPACT_ATOMS: atom_id res chain seq x y z
N MET A 1 -36.23 51.31 -38.65
CA MET A 1 -36.34 52.20 -39.82
C MET A 1 -34.92 52.64 -40.15
N TYR A 2 -34.47 52.42 -41.40
CA TYR A 2 -33.08 52.40 -41.93
C TYR A 2 -32.24 51.19 -41.44
N LEU A 3 -31.82 50.15 -42.20
CA LEU A 3 -31.47 49.93 -43.63
C LEU A 3 -30.55 51.04 -44.16
N CYS A 4 -29.40 50.82 -44.79
CA CYS A 4 -28.79 49.68 -45.46
C CYS A 4 -27.47 50.22 -46.04
N GLU A 5 -26.35 49.49 -45.96
CA GLU A 5 -25.36 49.52 -47.05
C GLU A 5 -24.57 48.21 -47.14
N ARG A 6 -24.59 47.64 -48.35
CA ARG A 6 -23.87 46.46 -48.85
C ARG A 6 -22.39 46.86 -49.05
N THR A 7 -21.40 45.98 -49.22
CA THR A 7 -21.20 45.13 -50.40
C THR A 7 -19.99 44.18 -50.24
N LEU A 8 -20.22 42.95 -50.70
CA LEU A 8 -19.34 41.85 -51.11
C LEU A 8 -17.83 42.10 -51.32
N VAL A 9 -17.01 41.20 -50.73
CA VAL A 9 -15.96 40.47 -51.47
C VAL A 9 -15.96 39.00 -51.03
N THR A 10 -16.59 38.17 -51.84
CA THR A 10 -16.38 36.72 -51.93
C THR A 10 -15.08 36.44 -52.67
N GLY A 11 -14.16 35.68 -52.08
CA GLY A 11 -13.03 35.13 -52.82
C GLY A 11 -11.91 34.62 -51.92
N ASN A 12 -11.67 33.31 -51.95
CA ASN A 12 -10.50 32.62 -51.44
C ASN A 12 -10.32 32.55 -49.91
N LEU A 13 -10.81 31.45 -49.31
CA LEU A 13 -9.95 30.49 -48.60
C LEU A 13 -10.71 29.20 -48.26
N LEU A 14 -11.47 28.69 -49.24
CA LEU A 14 -12.02 27.33 -49.27
C LEU A 14 -10.94 26.32 -49.72
N LYS A 15 -9.71 26.49 -49.22
CA LYS A 15 -8.49 25.73 -49.57
C LYS A 15 -7.61 25.50 -48.33
N THR A 16 -8.19 24.90 -47.31
CA THR A 16 -7.44 24.12 -46.29
C THR A 16 -8.40 23.03 -45.80
N TYR A 17 -8.75 22.07 -46.65
CA TYR A 17 -8.21 20.70 -46.53
C TYR A 17 -8.00 20.32 -45.05
N ILE A 18 -8.96 19.68 -44.38
CA ILE A 18 -9.40 18.30 -44.63
C ILE A 18 -8.20 17.38 -44.92
N THR A 19 -7.26 17.33 -43.98
CA THR A 19 -6.37 16.17 -43.72
C THR A 19 -5.48 16.49 -42.52
N GLY A 20 -5.84 16.01 -41.31
CA GLY A 20 -4.89 16.05 -40.17
C GLY A 20 -5.49 16.18 -38.77
N GLY A 21 -6.78 16.49 -38.63
CA GLY A 21 -7.38 16.80 -37.33
C GLY A 21 -7.88 15.62 -36.49
N ILE A 22 -7.95 14.40 -37.05
CA ILE A 22 -8.63 13.26 -36.41
C ILE A 22 -7.70 12.08 -36.13
N LEU A 23 -6.47 12.05 -36.68
CA LEU A 23 -5.57 10.89 -36.55
C LEU A 23 -4.54 10.98 -35.41
N PHE A 24 -4.41 12.12 -34.72
CA PHE A 24 -3.37 12.32 -33.69
C PHE A 24 -3.89 12.60 -32.27
N ARG A 25 -5.21 12.47 -32.06
CA ARG A 25 -5.83 12.58 -30.73
C ARG A 25 -6.35 11.24 -30.20
N VAL A 26 -5.65 10.16 -30.55
CA VAL A 26 -5.55 8.94 -29.75
C VAL A 26 -4.11 8.83 -29.25
N MET A 27 -3.60 9.92 -28.66
CA MET A 27 -2.46 9.80 -27.76
C MET A 27 -2.99 9.07 -26.51
N ARG A 28 -2.81 7.74 -26.49
CA ARG A 28 -2.79 6.95 -25.27
C ARG A 28 -2.06 7.77 -24.22
N THR A 29 -2.75 8.24 -23.20
CA THR A 29 -2.09 8.76 -22.02
C THR A 29 -1.12 7.66 -21.56
N PRO A 30 0.20 7.91 -21.50
CA PRO A 30 1.11 6.91 -20.98
C PRO A 30 0.61 6.58 -19.58
N LYS A 31 0.28 5.31 -19.34
CA LYS A 31 -0.06 4.84 -18.00
C LYS A 31 1.08 5.29 -17.09
N SER A 32 0.75 5.99 -16.00
CA SER A 32 1.77 6.46 -15.05
C SER A 32 2.65 5.28 -14.65
N ALA A 33 3.97 5.48 -14.59
CA ALA A 33 4.94 4.41 -14.30
C ALA A 33 4.56 3.64 -13.01
N THR A 34 3.95 4.32 -12.04
CA THR A 34 3.40 3.72 -10.81
C THR A 34 2.29 2.71 -11.08
N ALA A 35 1.38 2.97 -12.01
CA ALA A 35 0.34 2.01 -12.40
C ALA A 35 0.92 0.76 -13.09
N VAL A 36 2.04 0.91 -13.81
CA VAL A 36 2.76 -0.24 -14.38
C VAL A 36 3.43 -1.05 -13.26
N LEU A 37 4.11 -0.38 -12.33
CA LEU A 37 4.76 -1.04 -11.18
C LEU A 37 3.77 -1.82 -10.31
N ILE A 38 2.59 -1.26 -10.01
CA ILE A 38 1.55 -1.97 -9.23
C ILE A 38 1.15 -3.26 -9.93
N LYS A 39 1.02 -3.26 -11.26
CA LYS A 39 0.72 -4.47 -12.03
C LYS A 39 1.86 -5.47 -12.02
N VAL A 40 3.10 -4.99 -12.15
CA VAL A 40 4.28 -5.85 -12.08
C VAL A 40 4.35 -6.54 -10.72
N PHE A 41 4.18 -5.81 -9.62
CA PHE A 41 4.12 -6.40 -8.28
C PHE A 41 2.95 -7.37 -8.10
N GLY A 42 1.78 -7.07 -8.68
CA GLY A 42 0.62 -7.97 -8.59
C GLY A 42 0.83 -9.28 -9.33
N VAL A 43 1.37 -9.21 -10.56
CA VAL A 43 1.72 -10.40 -11.36
C VAL A 43 2.84 -11.18 -10.67
N TRP A 44 3.86 -10.50 -10.16
CA TRP A 44 4.96 -11.12 -9.43
C TRP A 44 4.48 -11.85 -8.17
N ALA A 45 3.63 -11.20 -7.36
CA ALA A 45 3.03 -11.81 -6.18
C ALA A 45 2.28 -13.10 -6.53
N PHE A 46 1.45 -13.07 -7.59
CA PHE A 46 0.69 -14.23 -8.03
C PHE A 46 1.60 -15.39 -8.49
N ILE A 47 2.62 -15.10 -9.29
CA ILE A 47 3.56 -16.12 -9.78
C ILE A 47 4.33 -16.74 -8.62
N VAL A 48 4.96 -15.92 -7.77
CA VAL A 48 5.78 -16.41 -6.65
C VAL A 48 4.92 -17.19 -5.67
N TYR A 49 3.75 -16.67 -5.30
CA TYR A 49 2.82 -17.38 -4.43
C TYR A 49 2.46 -18.76 -5.01
N SER A 50 2.07 -18.82 -6.28
CA SER A 50 1.66 -20.07 -6.92
C SER A 50 2.80 -21.10 -6.96
N VAL A 51 4.02 -20.66 -7.27
CA VAL A 51 5.19 -21.54 -7.29
C VAL A 51 5.50 -22.07 -5.88
N VAL A 52 5.58 -21.19 -4.88
CA VAL A 52 5.90 -21.60 -3.50
C VAL A 52 4.80 -22.48 -2.92
N TYR A 53 3.52 -22.19 -3.21
CA TYR A 53 2.40 -23.03 -2.79
C TYR A 53 2.51 -24.46 -3.34
N ILE A 54 2.89 -24.62 -4.61
CA ILE A 54 3.10 -25.95 -5.21
C ILE A 54 4.32 -26.66 -4.59
N LEU A 55 5.42 -25.92 -4.39
CA LEU A 55 6.66 -26.49 -3.81
C LEU A 55 6.49 -26.97 -2.37
N THR A 56 5.52 -26.42 -1.65
CA THR A 56 5.26 -26.75 -0.24
C THR A 56 4.27 -27.90 -0.05
N LEU A 57 3.69 -28.47 -1.11
CA LEU A 57 2.65 -29.52 -1.00
C LEU A 57 3.05 -30.75 -0.18
N ASN A 58 4.35 -31.06 -0.08
CA ASN A 58 4.86 -32.22 0.67
C ASN A 58 5.38 -31.85 2.07
N ASP A 59 5.33 -30.57 2.46
CA ASP A 59 5.72 -30.08 3.78
C ASP A 59 4.50 -29.45 4.46
N PRO A 60 3.83 -30.16 5.38
CA PRO A 60 2.57 -29.72 5.98
C PRO A 60 2.65 -28.33 6.61
N VAL A 61 3.74 -28.02 7.31
CA VAL A 61 3.92 -26.74 8.02
C VAL A 61 4.07 -25.61 7.01
N SER A 62 4.99 -25.73 6.06
CA SER A 62 5.17 -24.70 5.03
C SER A 62 3.92 -24.56 4.15
N HIS A 63 3.21 -25.66 3.87
CA HIS A 63 1.96 -25.61 3.12
C HIS A 63 0.88 -24.83 3.86
N ALA A 64 0.76 -25.04 5.18
CA ALA A 64 -0.16 -24.30 6.01
C ALA A 64 0.18 -22.81 6.06
N VAL A 65 1.46 -22.46 6.22
CA VAL A 65 1.92 -21.06 6.13
C VAL A 65 1.50 -20.43 4.79
N MET A 66 1.69 -21.13 3.68
CA MET A 66 1.28 -20.65 2.36
C MET A 66 -0.25 -20.54 2.23
N GLY A 67 -1.02 -21.47 2.79
CA GLY A 67 -2.47 -21.40 2.84
C GLY A 67 -2.98 -20.18 3.61
N MET A 68 -2.41 -19.91 4.78
CA MET A 68 -2.72 -18.75 5.61
C MET A 68 -2.34 -17.43 4.90
N ALA A 69 -1.15 -17.38 4.29
CA ALA A 69 -0.72 -16.23 3.47
C ALA A 69 -1.66 -16.01 2.26
N GLY A 70 -2.16 -17.09 1.66
CA GLY A 70 -3.20 -17.05 0.63
C GLY A 70 -4.51 -16.46 1.12
N GLY A 71 -4.96 -16.84 2.31
CA GLY A 71 -6.11 -16.25 2.98
C GLY A 71 -5.95 -14.74 3.18
N LEU A 72 -4.78 -14.31 3.66
CA LEU A 72 -4.43 -12.89 3.79
C LEU A 72 -4.43 -12.19 2.42
N ALA A 73 -3.86 -12.81 1.38
CA ALA A 73 -3.89 -12.25 0.02
C ALA A 73 -5.33 -12.04 -0.48
N VAL A 74 -6.22 -13.01 -0.28
CA VAL A 74 -7.61 -12.91 -0.73
C VAL A 74 -8.37 -11.84 0.05
N LEU A 75 -8.32 -11.89 1.39
CA LEU A 75 -9.13 -11.02 2.24
C LEU A 75 -8.62 -9.57 2.25
N TRP A 76 -7.32 -9.38 2.45
CA TRP A 76 -6.73 -8.04 2.56
C TRP A 76 -6.40 -7.44 1.19
N ILE A 77 -5.65 -8.17 0.36
CA ILE A 77 -5.14 -7.61 -0.90
C ILE A 77 -6.25 -7.51 -1.94
N VAL A 78 -6.93 -8.63 -2.23
CA VAL A 78 -7.93 -8.68 -3.31
C VAL A 78 -9.23 -8.01 -2.88
N ILE A 79 -9.89 -8.53 -1.84
CA ILE A 79 -11.19 -8.01 -1.38
C ILE A 79 -11.02 -6.63 -0.75
N GLY A 80 -10.10 -6.49 0.21
CA GLY A 80 -9.81 -5.23 0.87
C GLY A 80 -9.35 -4.16 -0.12
N GLY A 81 -8.34 -4.45 -0.94
CA GLY A 81 -7.85 -3.52 -1.96
C GLY A 81 -8.91 -3.12 -3.00
N ALA A 82 -9.70 -4.07 -3.52
CA ALA A 82 -10.79 -3.75 -4.44
C ALA A 82 -11.88 -2.89 -3.78
N THR A 83 -12.21 -3.19 -2.52
CA THR A 83 -13.17 -2.41 -1.74
C THR A 83 -12.67 -0.99 -1.54
N MET A 84 -11.43 -0.82 -1.05
CA MET A 84 -10.78 0.49 -0.89
C MET A 84 -10.81 1.29 -2.19
N PHE A 85 -10.47 0.66 -3.32
CA PHE A 85 -10.50 1.31 -4.62
C PHE A 85 -11.91 1.76 -5.03
N LYS A 86 -12.93 0.92 -4.82
CA LYS A 86 -14.32 1.19 -5.19
C LYS A 86 -14.96 2.29 -4.34
N VAL A 87 -14.60 2.37 -3.05
CA VAL A 87 -15.23 3.31 -2.10
C VAL A 87 -14.35 4.52 -1.76
N ARG A 88 -13.16 4.67 -2.37
CA ARG A 88 -12.17 5.68 -2.01
C ARG A 88 -12.70 7.12 -1.98
N ASP A 89 -13.58 7.48 -2.92
CA ASP A 89 -14.09 8.85 -3.03
C ASP A 89 -15.07 9.17 -1.89
N ARG A 90 -15.89 8.18 -1.51
CA ARG A 90 -16.79 8.27 -0.36
C ARG A 90 -15.99 8.39 0.94
N VAL A 91 -14.97 7.56 1.10
CA VAL A 91 -14.09 7.58 2.27
C VAL A 91 -13.31 8.90 2.35
N LYS A 92 -12.75 9.38 1.24
CA LYS A 92 -12.09 10.68 1.15
C LYS A 92 -13.01 11.80 1.60
N SER A 93 -14.25 11.83 1.11
CA SER A 93 -15.25 12.84 1.50
C SER A 93 -15.52 12.78 3.01
N PHE A 94 -15.77 11.58 3.54
CA PHE A 94 -16.00 11.35 4.96
C PHE A 94 -14.82 11.81 5.84
N VAL A 95 -13.60 11.35 5.54
CA VAL A 95 -12.39 11.70 6.30
C VAL A 95 -12.10 13.20 6.22
N ARG A 96 -12.39 13.85 5.09
CA ARG A 96 -12.24 15.30 4.94
C ARG A 96 -13.26 16.09 5.75
N GLY A 97 -14.46 15.56 5.99
CA GLY A 97 -15.49 16.17 6.83
C GLY A 97 -15.13 16.26 8.32
N ILE A 98 -14.18 15.45 8.79
CA ILE A 98 -13.70 15.49 10.19
C ILE A 98 -12.83 16.74 10.41
N SER A 99 -13.14 17.54 11.44
CA SER A 99 -12.50 18.84 11.73
C SER A 99 -11.03 18.76 12.17
N TRP A 100 -10.48 17.57 12.38
CA TRP A 100 -9.11 17.38 12.83
C TRP A 100 -8.09 17.70 11.72
N GLY A 101 -6.88 18.09 12.13
CA GLY A 101 -5.76 18.31 11.21
C GLY A 101 -5.42 17.04 10.41
N TRP A 102 -5.16 17.19 9.11
CA TRP A 102 -4.98 16.06 8.17
C TRP A 102 -3.85 15.10 8.58
N LYS A 103 -2.79 15.59 9.24
CA LYS A 103 -1.69 14.73 9.73
C LYS A 103 -2.17 13.71 10.75
N LYS A 104 -2.99 14.16 11.72
CA LYS A 104 -3.59 13.28 12.74
C LYS A 104 -4.53 12.27 12.07
N LYS A 105 -5.33 12.74 11.11
CA LYS A 105 -6.24 11.88 10.33
C LYS A 105 -5.49 10.81 9.55
N PHE A 106 -4.37 11.18 8.90
CA PHE A 106 -3.53 10.23 8.17
C PHE A 106 -2.98 9.14 9.10
N VAL A 107 -2.35 9.53 10.22
CA VAL A 107 -1.74 8.57 11.16
C VAL A 107 -2.79 7.66 11.76
N LEU A 108 -3.89 8.22 12.27
CA LEU A 108 -4.96 7.42 12.86
C LEU A 108 -5.61 6.48 11.84
N PHE A 109 -5.89 6.96 10.63
CA PHE A 109 -6.52 6.15 9.62
C PHE A 109 -5.60 5.03 9.12
N ALA A 110 -4.32 5.31 8.89
CA ALA A 110 -3.33 4.27 8.57
C ALA A 110 -3.20 3.25 9.71
N THR A 111 -3.23 3.70 10.96
CA THR A 111 -3.23 2.81 12.14
C THR A 111 -4.44 1.89 12.16
N VAL A 112 -5.66 2.42 11.92
CA VAL A 112 -6.87 1.58 11.84
C VAL A 112 -6.78 0.54 10.73
N LEU A 113 -6.24 0.90 9.57
CA LEU A 113 -6.05 -0.05 8.48
C LEU A 113 -5.00 -1.11 8.81
N ALA A 114 -3.89 -0.73 9.44
CA ALA A 114 -2.89 -1.69 9.93
C ALA A 114 -3.47 -2.64 10.98
N LEU A 115 -4.20 -2.12 11.97
CA LEU A 115 -4.88 -2.95 12.98
C LEU A 115 -5.91 -3.92 12.38
N THR A 116 -6.55 -3.53 11.27
CA THR A 116 -7.49 -4.39 10.53
C THR A 116 -6.76 -5.50 9.79
N GLU A 117 -5.65 -5.17 9.14
CA GLU A 117 -4.79 -6.16 8.47
C GLU A 117 -4.25 -7.17 9.48
N GLU A 118 -3.74 -6.71 10.62
CA GLU A 118 -3.26 -7.57 11.70
C GLU A 118 -4.36 -8.47 12.28
N ALA A 119 -5.60 -7.98 12.35
CA ALA A 119 -6.72 -8.82 12.77
C ALA A 119 -6.97 -9.95 11.77
N ILE A 120 -6.83 -9.68 10.47
CA ILE A 120 -6.92 -10.70 9.42
C ILE A 120 -5.74 -11.68 9.53
N ALA A 121 -4.51 -11.19 9.62
CA ALA A 121 -3.31 -12.03 9.69
C ALA A 121 -3.29 -12.93 10.95
N THR A 122 -3.67 -12.38 12.10
CA THR A 122 -3.83 -13.14 13.35
C THR A 122 -4.96 -14.16 13.23
N THR A 123 -6.08 -13.80 12.60
CA THR A 123 -7.18 -14.76 12.35
C THR A 123 -6.68 -15.89 11.45
N MET A 124 -5.97 -15.60 10.36
CA MET A 124 -5.41 -16.64 9.49
C MET A 124 -4.45 -17.54 10.26
N THR A 125 -3.58 -16.98 11.11
CA THR A 125 -2.69 -17.75 12.00
C THR A 125 -3.47 -18.70 12.92
N ASN A 126 -4.56 -18.24 13.53
CA ASN A 126 -5.41 -19.08 14.37
C ASN A 126 -6.23 -20.12 13.60
N LEU A 127 -6.34 -19.97 12.28
CA LEU A 127 -6.99 -20.94 11.40
C LEU A 127 -6.02 -21.98 10.83
N ALA A 128 -4.80 -22.10 11.38
CA ALA A 128 -3.84 -23.16 11.05
C ALA A 128 -4.46 -24.58 10.95
N PRO A 129 -5.42 -24.99 11.83
CA PRO A 129 -6.10 -26.28 11.69
C PRO A 129 -6.90 -26.48 10.40
N LEU A 130 -7.40 -25.41 9.78
CA LEU A 130 -8.05 -25.50 8.47
C LEU A 130 -7.07 -25.83 7.35
N PHE A 131 -5.77 -25.67 7.60
CA PHE A 131 -4.70 -25.97 6.66
C PHE A 131 -3.91 -27.25 7.03
N GLY A 132 -4.41 -28.01 8.01
CA GLY A 132 -3.90 -29.36 8.32
C GLY A 132 -2.78 -29.43 9.35
N VAL A 133 -2.56 -28.37 10.13
CA VAL A 133 -1.56 -28.32 11.22
C VAL A 133 -2.19 -27.79 12.50
N GLU A 134 -1.64 -28.12 13.67
CA GLU A 134 -2.14 -27.65 14.96
C GLU A 134 -1.88 -26.15 15.16
N ILE A 135 -2.66 -25.53 16.06
CA ILE A 135 -2.41 -24.14 16.46
C ILE A 135 -1.06 -24.10 17.15
N GLY A 136 -0.16 -23.28 16.62
CA GLY A 136 1.20 -23.13 17.13
C GLY A 136 2.27 -23.85 16.32
N GLU A 137 1.90 -24.66 15.32
CA GLU A 137 2.89 -25.29 14.43
C GLU A 137 3.29 -24.38 13.26
N ALA A 138 2.39 -23.49 12.83
CA ALA A 138 2.60 -22.60 11.69
C ALA A 138 2.13 -21.18 12.01
N TYR A 139 2.92 -20.18 11.57
CA TYR A 139 2.67 -18.78 11.86
C TYR A 139 2.88 -17.91 10.61
N ILE A 140 1.99 -16.94 10.40
CA ILE A 140 2.23 -15.78 9.53
C ILE A 140 2.30 -14.46 10.32
N THR A 141 2.15 -14.54 11.64
CA THR A 141 2.26 -13.43 12.60
C THR A 141 3.19 -13.86 13.74
N ALA A 142 3.66 -12.92 14.55
CA ALA A 142 4.57 -13.25 15.65
C ALA A 142 3.90 -14.00 16.83
N SER A 143 2.56 -14.06 16.86
CA SER A 143 1.78 -14.63 17.96
C SER A 143 0.35 -14.95 17.53
N THR A 144 -0.29 -15.93 18.17
CA THR A 144 -1.72 -16.23 18.00
C THR A 144 -2.61 -15.21 18.71
N ASN A 145 -2.08 -14.41 19.63
CA ASN A 145 -2.82 -13.41 20.36
C ASN A 145 -2.78 -12.04 19.65
N TYR A 146 -3.95 -11.55 19.23
CA TYR A 146 -4.04 -10.27 18.53
C TYR A 146 -3.44 -9.09 19.30
N LEU A 147 -3.66 -9.02 20.62
CA LEU A 147 -3.14 -7.94 21.44
C LEU A 147 -1.61 -8.00 21.53
N ASP A 148 -1.06 -9.22 21.59
CA ASP A 148 0.39 -9.42 21.62
C ASP A 148 1.02 -8.95 20.30
N VAL A 149 0.44 -9.35 19.17
CA VAL A 149 0.85 -8.90 17.83
C VAL A 149 0.87 -7.38 17.73
N VAL A 150 -0.23 -6.70 18.05
CA VAL A 150 -0.34 -5.25 17.84
C VAL A 150 0.46 -4.43 18.85
N LEU A 151 0.57 -4.88 20.11
CA LEU A 151 1.23 -4.11 21.17
C LEU A 151 2.75 -4.32 21.21
N PHE A 152 3.25 -5.48 20.79
CA PHE A 152 4.66 -5.84 20.96
C PHE A 152 5.40 -6.16 19.68
N HIS A 153 4.71 -6.47 18.57
CA HIS A 153 5.38 -6.93 17.35
C HIS A 153 5.22 -5.99 16.14
N SER A 154 4.01 -5.50 15.85
CA SER A 154 3.77 -4.83 14.56
C SER A 154 3.13 -3.45 14.67
N ALA A 155 1.92 -3.31 15.21
CA ALA A 155 1.21 -2.03 15.16
C ALA A 155 1.93 -0.91 15.93
N ILE A 156 2.54 -1.24 17.07
CA ILE A 156 3.38 -0.31 17.83
C ILE A 156 4.57 0.23 17.00
N VAL A 157 5.10 -0.59 16.09
CA VAL A 157 6.18 -0.25 15.16
C VAL A 157 5.65 0.53 13.96
N PHE A 158 4.42 0.27 13.50
CA PHE A 158 3.85 0.99 12.36
C PHE A 158 3.49 2.46 12.66
N ILE A 159 3.02 2.77 13.87
CA ILE A 159 2.64 4.14 14.25
C ILE A 159 3.77 5.16 14.00
N PRO A 160 5.01 4.97 14.49
CA PRO A 160 6.09 5.91 14.20
C PRO A 160 6.43 5.99 12.71
N MET A 161 6.31 4.89 11.95
CA MET A 161 6.46 4.92 10.50
C MET A 161 5.38 5.80 9.83
N PHE A 162 4.13 5.73 10.28
CA PHE A 162 3.05 6.59 9.80
C PHE A 162 3.29 8.06 10.15
N VAL A 163 3.88 8.34 11.31
CA VAL A 163 4.30 9.69 11.68
C VAL A 163 5.41 10.20 10.74
N ALA A 164 6.39 9.36 10.40
CA ALA A 164 7.42 9.70 9.41
C ALA A 164 6.80 10.05 8.05
N TRP A 165 5.80 9.27 7.61
CA TRP A 165 5.06 9.55 6.38
C TRP A 165 4.24 10.84 6.46
N ALA A 166 3.54 11.11 7.56
CA ALA A 166 2.85 12.38 7.77
C ALA A 166 3.82 13.57 7.72
N PHE A 167 5.04 13.40 8.25
CA PHE A 167 6.10 14.40 8.15
C PHE A 167 6.55 14.60 6.69
N LEU A 168 6.87 13.53 5.95
CA LEU A 168 7.28 13.59 4.55
C LEU A 168 6.22 14.23 3.66
N LEU A 169 4.97 13.79 3.82
CA LEU A 169 3.83 14.34 3.10
C LEU A 169 3.66 15.83 3.43
N SER A 170 3.99 16.29 4.63
CA SER A 170 3.91 17.72 4.95
C SER A 170 4.94 18.60 4.23
N ARG A 171 5.94 17.99 3.59
CA ARG A 171 7.03 18.68 2.89
C ARG A 171 7.02 18.43 1.39
N TYR A 172 6.49 17.28 0.96
CA TYR A 172 6.55 16.81 -0.41
C TYR A 172 5.21 16.31 -0.93
N ASP A 173 4.93 16.62 -2.19
CA ASP A 173 3.68 16.25 -2.87
C ASP A 173 3.78 14.85 -3.50
N PHE A 174 3.93 13.82 -2.67
CA PHE A 174 3.81 12.44 -3.13
C PHE A 174 2.35 12.11 -3.46
N SER A 175 2.12 11.53 -4.62
CA SER A 175 0.82 10.98 -5.00
C SER A 175 0.47 9.74 -4.18
N PRO A 176 -0.82 9.42 -3.97
CA PRO A 176 -1.24 8.25 -3.19
C PRO A 176 -0.68 6.91 -3.72
N THR A 177 -0.46 6.79 -5.04
CA THR A 177 0.14 5.59 -5.64
C THR A 177 1.64 5.51 -5.39
N GLU A 178 2.36 6.64 -5.31
CA GLU A 178 3.76 6.65 -4.87
C GLU A 178 3.87 6.27 -3.40
N VAL A 179 2.99 6.78 -2.53
CA VAL A 179 2.94 6.41 -1.11
C VAL A 179 2.70 4.91 -0.95
N PHE A 180 1.73 4.35 -1.69
CA PHE A 180 1.47 2.90 -1.72
C PHE A 180 2.73 2.09 -2.06
N ILE A 181 3.41 2.42 -3.15
CA ILE A 181 4.60 1.65 -3.60
C ILE A 181 5.74 1.82 -2.59
N LEU A 182 6.04 3.05 -2.18
CA LEU A 182 7.20 3.34 -1.35
C LEU A 182 7.06 2.76 0.05
N PHE A 183 5.88 2.85 0.66
CA PHE A 183 5.63 2.20 1.94
C PHE A 183 5.56 0.68 1.80
N GLY A 184 5.03 0.18 0.69
CA GLY A 184 5.14 -1.22 0.30
C GLY A 184 6.59 -1.73 0.31
N LEU A 185 7.50 -0.97 -0.31
CA LEU A 185 8.93 -1.29 -0.33
C LEU A 185 9.59 -1.18 1.05
N THR A 186 9.20 -0.19 1.87
CA THR A 186 9.61 -0.16 3.29
C THR A 186 9.21 -1.46 3.99
N GLY A 187 7.98 -1.93 3.77
CA GLY A 187 7.50 -3.20 4.29
C GLY A 187 8.31 -4.41 3.82
N VAL A 188 8.63 -4.51 2.52
CA VAL A 188 9.52 -5.56 1.99
C VAL A 188 10.86 -5.59 2.72
N LEU A 189 11.45 -4.43 2.96
CA LEU A 189 12.72 -4.33 3.68
C LEU A 189 12.58 -4.68 5.17
N ALA A 190 11.46 -4.33 5.79
CA ALA A 190 11.18 -4.69 7.18
C ALA A 190 11.06 -6.22 7.35
N GLU A 191 10.34 -6.87 6.44
CA GLU A 191 10.18 -8.33 6.40
C GLU A 191 11.51 -9.04 6.12
N ALA A 192 12.28 -8.55 5.15
CA ALA A 192 13.60 -9.09 4.85
C ALA A 192 14.58 -8.92 6.02
N GLY A 193 14.50 -7.80 6.74
CA GLY A 193 15.34 -7.52 7.92
C GLY A 193 14.96 -8.34 9.15
N SER A 194 13.67 -8.65 9.33
CA SER A 194 13.16 -9.32 10.53
C SER A 194 13.11 -10.84 10.38
N PHE A 195 12.73 -11.33 9.20
CA PHE A 195 12.49 -12.76 8.94
C PHE A 195 13.41 -13.36 7.86
N GLY A 196 14.36 -12.58 7.34
CA GLY A 196 15.42 -13.04 6.44
C GLY A 196 15.22 -12.68 4.97
N LEU A 197 16.33 -12.69 4.23
CA LEU A 197 16.43 -12.18 2.85
C LEU A 197 15.56 -12.92 1.83
N GLN A 198 15.10 -14.13 2.13
CA GLN A 198 14.17 -14.88 1.27
C GLN A 198 12.85 -14.13 1.04
N ASN A 199 12.44 -13.26 1.98
CA ASN A 199 11.24 -12.43 1.83
C ASN A 199 11.32 -11.41 0.69
N LEU A 200 12.53 -11.10 0.20
CA LEU A 200 12.70 -10.31 -1.02
C LEU A 200 12.05 -10.97 -2.24
N GLY A 201 12.01 -12.31 -2.27
CA GLY A 201 11.30 -13.06 -3.32
C GLY A 201 9.81 -12.77 -3.32
N SER A 202 9.22 -12.56 -2.15
CA SER A 202 7.79 -12.24 -1.96
C SER A 202 7.49 -10.74 -2.05
N ALA A 203 8.39 -9.93 -2.60
CA ALA A 203 8.25 -8.46 -2.61
C ALA A 203 6.90 -7.95 -3.13
N GLY A 204 6.34 -8.60 -4.15
CA GLY A 204 5.02 -8.24 -4.68
C GLY A 204 3.91 -8.35 -3.64
N PHE A 205 3.89 -9.45 -2.88
CA PHE A 205 2.91 -9.68 -1.82
C PHE A 205 3.01 -8.60 -0.75
N TRP A 206 4.22 -8.39 -0.21
CA TRP A 206 4.47 -7.40 0.84
C TRP A 206 4.19 -5.96 0.40
N VAL A 207 4.51 -5.59 -0.85
CA VAL A 207 4.16 -4.26 -1.38
C VAL A 207 2.66 -3.99 -1.27
N PHE A 208 1.82 -4.99 -1.54
CA PHE A 208 0.38 -4.85 -1.38
C PHE A 208 -0.06 -4.84 0.09
N VAL A 209 0.47 -5.74 0.92
CA VAL A 209 0.13 -5.81 2.36
C VAL A 209 0.33 -4.44 3.01
N TYR A 210 1.55 -3.91 2.96
CA TYR A 210 1.87 -2.64 3.61
C TYR A 210 1.32 -1.44 2.84
N GLY A 211 1.42 -1.44 1.50
CA GLY A 211 0.96 -0.32 0.69
C GLY A 211 -0.52 0.01 0.90
N LEU A 212 -1.37 -1.02 1.07
CA LEU A 212 -2.80 -0.82 1.33
C LEU A 212 -3.09 -0.13 2.66
N MET A 213 -2.23 -0.29 3.68
CA MET A 213 -2.38 0.39 4.97
C MET A 213 -2.35 1.91 4.83
N VAL A 214 -1.63 2.44 3.83
CA VAL A 214 -1.39 3.89 3.68
C VAL A 214 -2.03 4.50 2.43
N TYR A 215 -2.46 3.70 1.46
CA TYR A 215 -3.03 4.19 0.19
C TYR A 215 -4.24 5.09 0.41
N LEU A 216 -5.26 4.58 1.13
CA LEU A 216 -6.51 5.31 1.33
C LEU A 216 -6.37 6.51 2.28
N PRO A 217 -5.56 6.43 3.35
CA PRO A 217 -5.14 7.60 4.12
C PRO A 217 -4.47 8.68 3.26
N ALA A 218 -3.51 8.31 2.40
CA ALA A 218 -2.84 9.25 1.52
C ALA A 218 -3.80 9.87 0.49
N TYR A 219 -4.72 9.07 -0.06
CA TYR A 219 -5.76 9.53 -0.99
C TYR A 219 -6.72 10.56 -0.37
N SER A 220 -6.87 10.50 0.95
CA SER A 220 -7.80 11.35 1.70
C SER A 220 -7.22 12.70 2.13
N ILE A 221 -5.93 12.93 1.88
CA ILE A 221 -5.25 14.19 2.20
C ILE A 221 -5.77 15.30 1.28
N PRO A 222 -6.06 16.53 1.80
CA PRO A 222 -6.44 17.66 0.97
C PRO A 222 -5.29 18.08 0.04
N GLU A 223 -5.62 18.84 -1.00
CA GLU A 223 -4.60 19.53 -1.80
C GLU A 223 -3.78 20.47 -0.93
N ARG A 224 -2.48 20.54 -1.21
CA ARG A 224 -1.50 21.26 -0.41
C ARG A 224 -0.50 21.94 -1.34
N ASP A 225 -0.07 23.12 -0.97
CA ASP A 225 1.03 23.81 -1.64
C ASP A 225 2.37 23.36 -1.03
N VAL A 226 2.89 22.23 -1.53
CA VAL A 226 4.16 21.64 -1.09
C VAL A 226 5.03 21.25 -2.29
N LYS A 227 6.32 21.03 -2.05
CA LYS A 227 7.29 20.84 -3.13
C LYS A 227 7.12 19.46 -3.79
N LYS A 228 7.30 19.38 -5.11
CA LYS A 228 7.36 18.07 -5.79
C LYS A 228 8.54 17.22 -5.28
N PRO A 229 8.37 15.90 -5.10
CA PRO A 229 9.46 15.03 -4.69
C PRO A 229 10.54 14.94 -5.78
N ARG A 230 11.80 14.82 -5.36
CA ARG A 230 12.98 14.57 -6.20
C ARG A 230 13.50 13.18 -5.87
N LEU A 231 14.37 12.60 -6.71
CA LEU A 231 14.90 11.24 -6.53
C LEU A 231 15.35 10.93 -5.09
N ARG A 232 16.14 11.82 -4.47
CA ARG A 232 16.59 11.67 -3.07
C ARG A 232 15.46 11.56 -2.04
N HIS A 233 14.30 12.16 -2.31
CA HIS A 233 13.14 12.09 -1.42
C HIS A 233 12.43 10.72 -1.51
N TYR A 234 12.55 10.00 -2.64
CA TYR A 234 12.06 8.62 -2.74
C TYR A 234 12.92 7.68 -1.89
N PHE A 235 14.25 7.83 -1.94
CA PHE A 235 15.14 7.13 -1.02
C PHE A 235 14.82 7.47 0.44
N LEU A 236 14.66 8.76 0.75
CA LEU A 236 14.27 9.19 2.09
C LEU A 236 12.93 8.59 2.53
N ALA A 237 11.95 8.48 1.63
CA ALA A 237 10.65 7.90 1.94
C ALA A 237 10.70 6.42 2.31
N ILE A 238 11.66 5.68 1.77
CA ILE A 238 11.87 4.27 2.10
C ILE A 238 12.56 4.12 3.46
N PHE A 239 13.60 4.94 3.74
CA PHE A 239 14.48 4.75 4.89
C PHE A 239 14.11 5.54 6.15
N LEU A 240 13.49 6.72 6.01
CA LEU A 240 13.09 7.55 7.15
C LEU A 240 12.13 6.86 8.12
N PRO A 241 11.17 6.02 7.68
CA PRO A 241 10.31 5.25 8.58
C PRO A 241 11.11 4.40 9.60
N PHE A 242 12.20 3.75 9.18
CA PHE A 242 13.04 2.96 10.09
C PHE A 242 13.69 3.82 11.18
N ILE A 243 14.10 5.05 10.86
CA ILE A 243 14.67 5.98 11.85
C ILE A 243 13.64 6.31 12.93
N PHE A 244 12.39 6.52 12.54
CA PHE A 244 11.31 6.84 13.49
C PHE A 244 10.94 5.64 14.38
N VAL A 245 11.18 4.42 13.91
CA VAL A 245 10.92 3.19 14.67
C VAL A 245 11.91 2.97 15.80
N ILE A 246 13.19 3.35 15.61
CA ILE A 246 14.28 3.04 16.57
C ILE A 246 13.91 3.34 18.04
N PRO A 247 13.36 4.53 18.40
CA PRO A 247 13.03 4.82 19.80
C PRO A 247 11.96 3.88 20.37
N VAL A 248 10.95 3.55 19.56
CA VAL A 248 9.83 2.69 19.99
C VAL A 248 10.30 1.25 20.09
N ALA A 249 11.04 0.76 19.09
CA ALA A 249 11.63 -0.59 19.12
C ALA A 249 12.56 -0.77 20.32
N PHE A 250 13.34 0.25 20.68
CA PHE A 250 14.19 0.22 21.88
C PHE A 250 13.36 0.09 23.16
N VAL A 251 12.28 0.87 23.31
CA VAL A 251 11.39 0.76 24.48
C VAL A 251 10.72 -0.62 24.54
N VAL A 252 10.20 -1.11 23.42
CA VAL A 252 9.59 -2.45 23.34
C VAL A 252 10.59 -3.52 23.75
N HIS A 253 11.83 -3.47 23.26
CA HIS A 253 12.87 -4.42 23.62
C HIS A 253 13.19 -4.40 25.14
N LEU A 254 13.16 -3.23 25.78
CA LEU A 254 13.39 -3.11 27.22
C LEU A 254 12.22 -3.64 28.06
N VAL A 255 10.99 -3.49 27.59
CA VAL A 255 9.77 -3.86 28.34
C VAL A 255 9.35 -5.31 28.08
N HIS A 256 9.61 -5.81 26.87
CA HIS A 256 9.22 -7.15 26.41
C HIS A 256 10.38 -7.81 25.65
N PRO A 257 11.43 -8.29 26.37
CA PRO A 257 12.63 -8.86 25.76
C PRO A 257 12.42 -10.29 25.22
N THR A 258 11.23 -10.65 24.74
CA THR A 258 10.97 -12.00 24.26
C THR A 258 11.38 -12.18 22.80
N GLN A 259 11.91 -13.36 22.51
CA GLN A 259 12.01 -13.88 21.15
C GLN A 259 10.60 -14.25 20.68
N ILE A 260 10.34 -14.15 19.37
CA ILE A 260 9.09 -14.57 18.73
C ILE A 260 8.64 -15.90 19.36
N HIS A 261 7.44 -15.91 19.96
CA HIS A 261 6.93 -17.04 20.72
C HIS A 261 6.56 -18.18 19.77
N PHE A 262 7.54 -19.01 19.42
CA PHE A 262 7.28 -20.34 18.91
C PHE A 262 7.19 -21.24 20.14
N GLU A 263 5.99 -21.37 20.72
CA GLU A 263 5.75 -22.44 21.70
C GLU A 263 5.93 -23.77 20.96
N SER A 264 6.98 -24.50 21.32
CA SER A 264 7.31 -25.86 20.87
C SER A 264 6.45 -26.90 21.58
#